data_AF-A0A7C1T5M3-F1
#
_entry.id   AF-A0A7C1T5M3-F1
#
_cell.length_a   1.000
_cell.length_b   1.000
_cell.length_c   1.000
_cell.angle_alpha   90.00
_cell.angle_beta   90.00
_cell.angle_gamma   90.00
#
_symmetry.space_group_name_H-M   'P 1'
#
loop_
_entity.id
_entity.type
_entity.pdbx_description
1 polymer ?
#
loop_
_entity_poly.entity_id
_entity_poly.type
_entity_poly.pdbx_seq_one_letter_code
_entity_poly.pdbx_strand_id
1 'polypeptide(L)'
;MKGIGRGKSHKVAIIEFCLQRYTYTEISWRTRHSPFAIKRYPTTFSRMINLKRKGVVPEEIAFLLGIFSHLAEEYLRLCQKYNLPQYQDRIEDISSLSSYVPQLSLKKGAIL
;
A
#
# COMPACT_ATOMS: atom_id res chain seq x y z
N MET A 1 -21.26 1.90 -9.98
CA MET A 1 -20.31 1.12 -9.16
C MET A 1 -20.28 -0.28 -9.76
N LYS A 2 -19.15 -0.75 -10.32
CA LYS A 2 -19.02 -2.10 -10.89
C LYS A 2 -17.66 -2.70 -10.50
N GLY A 3 -17.73 -3.64 -9.55
CA GLY A 3 -16.89 -4.83 -9.46
C GLY A 3 -15.40 -4.68 -9.14
N ILE A 4 -15.05 -4.25 -7.93
CA ILE A 4 -13.93 -4.94 -7.27
C ILE A 4 -14.54 -6.20 -6.67
N GLY A 5 -14.08 -7.36 -7.12
CA GLY A 5 -14.63 -8.66 -6.74
C GLY A 5 -14.82 -8.76 -5.22
N ARG A 6 -15.95 -9.34 -4.81
CA ARG A 6 -16.33 -9.62 -3.42
C ARG A 6 -15.12 -10.20 -2.67
N GLY A 7 -14.41 -9.37 -1.90
CA GLY A 7 -13.28 -9.80 -1.07
C GLY A 7 -11.99 -8.97 -1.16
N LYS A 8 -11.75 -8.19 -2.23
CA LYS A 8 -10.55 -7.32 -2.30
C LYS A 8 -10.90 -5.87 -1.96
N SER A 9 -10.12 -5.25 -1.08
CA SER A 9 -10.24 -3.80 -0.85
C SER A 9 -9.81 -2.98 -2.07
N HIS A 10 -10.49 -1.84 -2.33
CA HIS A 10 -10.07 -0.85 -3.35
C HIS A 10 -8.59 -0.44 -3.21
N LYS A 11 -8.07 -0.46 -1.98
CA LYS A 11 -6.69 -0.10 -1.65
C LYS A 11 -5.69 -1.13 -2.19
N VAL A 12 -6.03 -2.43 -2.09
CA VAL A 12 -5.21 -3.55 -2.59
C VAL A 12 -5.14 -3.52 -4.11
N ALA A 13 -6.27 -3.27 -4.78
CA ALA A 13 -6.29 -3.14 -6.23
C ALA A 13 -5.41 -1.98 -6.73
N ILE A 14 -5.39 -0.85 -6.02
CA ILE A 14 -4.51 0.28 -6.36
C ILE A 14 -3.03 -0.13 -6.29
N ILE A 15 -2.61 -0.82 -5.23
CA ILE A 15 -1.22 -1.30 -5.12
C ILE A 15 -0.90 -2.34 -6.20
N GLU A 16 -1.84 -3.24 -6.49
CA GLU A 16 -1.69 -4.24 -7.55
C GLU A 16 -1.45 -3.55 -8.91
N PHE A 17 -2.17 -2.47 -9.22
CA PHE A 17 -1.91 -1.67 -10.42
C PHE A 17 -0.57 -0.92 -10.37
N CYS A 18 -0.14 -0.42 -9.21
CA CYS A 18 1.18 0.20 -9.07
C CYS A 18 2.32 -0.80 -9.34
N LEU A 19 2.18 -2.05 -8.88
CA LEU A 19 3.12 -3.15 -9.15
C LEU A 19 3.12 -3.53 -10.64
N GLN A 20 1.96 -3.45 -11.30
CA GLN A 20 1.81 -3.65 -12.74
C GLN A 20 2.23 -2.43 -13.59
N ARG A 21 2.84 -1.40 -12.98
CA ARG A 21 3.37 -0.20 -13.66
C ARG A 21 2.32 0.68 -14.35
N TYR A 22 1.05 0.58 -13.97
CA TYR A 22 0.05 1.56 -14.41
C TYR A 22 0.39 2.96 -13.90
N THR A 23 0.17 3.96 -14.73
CA THR A 23 0.32 5.38 -14.37
C THR A 23 -0.76 5.82 -13.38
N TYR A 24 -0.53 6.91 -12.64
CA TYR A 24 -1.55 7.43 -11.71
C TYR A 24 -2.83 7.87 -12.43
N THR A 25 -2.72 8.38 -13.66
CA THR A 25 -3.88 8.69 -14.50
C THR A 25 -4.67 7.42 -14.79
N GLU A 26 -4.02 6.37 -15.27
CA GLU A 26 -4.64 5.07 -15.54
C GLU A 26 -5.32 4.43 -14.33
N ILE A 27 -4.69 4.52 -13.15
CA ILE A 27 -5.24 4.02 -11.89
C ILE A 27 -6.44 4.88 -11.47
N SER A 28 -6.36 6.20 -11.64
CA SER A 28 -7.46 7.13 -11.38
C SER A 28 -8.69 6.76 -12.19
N TRP A 29 -8.54 6.55 -13.50
CA TRP A 29 -9.63 6.12 -14.38
C TRP A 29 -10.25 4.78 -13.95
N ARG A 30 -9.43 3.79 -13.61
CA ARG A 30 -9.89 2.44 -13.22
C ARG A 30 -10.58 2.41 -11.86
N THR A 31 -10.10 3.20 -10.90
CA THR A 31 -10.51 3.10 -9.49
C THR A 31 -11.39 4.26 -9.04
N ARG A 32 -11.58 5.29 -9.88
CA ARG A 32 -12.33 6.52 -9.58
C ARG A 32 -11.77 7.28 -8.36
N HIS A 33 -10.46 7.18 -8.15
CA HIS A 33 -9.74 7.92 -7.12
C HIS A 33 -8.94 9.05 -7.75
N SER A 34 -8.83 10.19 -7.08
CA SER A 34 -7.91 11.23 -7.55
C SER A 34 -6.45 10.76 -7.47
N PRO A 35 -5.56 11.27 -8.34
CA PRO A 35 -4.12 10.99 -8.25
C PRO A 35 -3.52 11.30 -6.86
N PHE A 36 -4.02 12.35 -6.21
CA PHE A 36 -3.63 12.72 -4.85
C PHE A 36 -4.02 11.64 -3.82
N ALA A 37 -5.24 11.09 -3.91
CA ALA A 37 -5.67 10.00 -3.06
C ALA A 37 -4.84 8.72 -3.33
N ILE A 38 -4.52 8.45 -4.59
CA ILE A 38 -3.71 7.29 -5.00
C ILE A 38 -2.33 7.32 -4.37
N LYS A 39 -1.65 8.47 -4.34
CA LYS A 39 -0.29 8.63 -3.80
C LYS A 39 -0.12 8.12 -2.37
N ARG A 40 -1.17 8.15 -1.55
CA ARG A 40 -1.13 7.69 -0.15
C ARG A 40 -0.92 6.18 -0.04
N TYR A 41 -1.46 5.39 -0.97
CA TYR A 41 -1.41 3.93 -0.86
C TYR A 41 0.02 3.38 -1.05
N PRO A 42 0.79 3.76 -2.10
CA PRO A 42 2.17 3.32 -2.25
C PRO A 42 3.06 3.74 -1.08
N THR A 43 2.85 4.90 -0.48
CA THR A 43 3.62 5.32 0.71
C THR A 43 3.35 4.42 1.92
N THR A 44 2.09 4.07 2.21
CA THR A 44 1.77 3.12 3.28
C THR A 44 2.34 1.73 2.99
N PHE A 45 2.21 1.27 1.74
CA PHE A 45 2.74 -0.03 1.32
C PHE A 45 4.28 -0.08 1.41
N SER A 46 4.96 1.01 1.04
CA SER A 46 6.40 1.19 1.19
C SER A 46 6.86 1.03 2.65
N ARG A 47 6.19 1.71 3.59
CA ARG A 47 6.48 1.58 5.02
C ARG A 47 6.25 0.14 5.51
N MET A 48 5.20 -0.53 5.03
CA MET A 48 4.92 -1.93 5.34
C MET A 48 6.04 -2.86 4.87
N ILE A 49 6.50 -2.74 3.62
CA ILE A 49 7.62 -3.55 3.09
C ILE A 49 8.85 -3.40 3.99
N ASN A 50 9.20 -2.17 4.35
CA ASN A 50 10.37 -1.89 5.17
C ASN A 50 10.24 -2.43 6.61
N LEU A 51 9.05 -2.34 7.22
CA LEU A 51 8.81 -2.98 8.52
C LEU A 51 8.89 -4.50 8.43
N LYS A 52 8.34 -5.11 7.37
CA LYS A 52 8.40 -6.56 7.19
C LYS A 52 9.83 -7.04 6.98
N ARG A 53 10.65 -6.31 6.20
CA ARG A 53 12.09 -6.59 6.00
C ARG A 53 12.87 -6.53 7.33
N LYS A 54 12.45 -5.68 8.27
CA LYS A 54 13.01 -5.60 9.63
C LYS A 54 12.52 -6.70 10.59
N GLY A 55 11.68 -7.63 10.13
CA GLY A 55 11.18 -8.73 10.94
C GLY A 55 9.96 -8.41 11.79
N VAL A 56 9.33 -7.24 11.64
CA VAL A 56 8.13 -6.86 12.39
C VAL A 56 6.95 -7.77 12.00
N VAL A 57 6.16 -8.19 12.99
CA VAL A 57 5.01 -9.09 12.80
C VAL A 57 3.80 -8.34 12.21
N PRO A 58 2.90 -9.01 11.46
CA PRO A 58 1.79 -8.36 10.75
C PRO A 58 0.88 -7.50 11.64
N GLU A 59 0.61 -7.94 12.86
CA GLU A 59 -0.24 -7.26 13.83
C GLU A 59 0.37 -5.92 14.26
N GLU A 60 1.67 -5.93 14.55
CA GLU A 60 2.43 -4.74 14.92
C GLU A 60 2.61 -3.79 13.73
N ILE A 61 2.79 -4.32 12.51
CA ILE A 61 2.77 -3.53 11.28
C ILE A 61 1.44 -2.77 11.14
N ALA A 62 0.30 -3.45 11.35
CA ALA A 62 -1.01 -2.83 11.24
C ALA A 62 -1.16 -1.67 12.26
N PHE A 63 -0.73 -1.90 13.50
CA PHE A 63 -0.69 -0.91 14.56
C PHE A 63 0.18 0.31 14.19
N LEU A 64 1.45 0.10 13.82
CA LEU A 64 2.42 1.16 13.48
C LEU A 64 2.00 2.00 12.27
N LEU A 65 1.24 1.41 11.34
CA LEU A 65 0.74 2.09 10.15
C LEU A 65 -0.65 2.70 10.32
N GLY A 66 -1.35 2.43 11.43
CA GLY A 66 -2.72 2.88 11.66
C GLY A 66 -3.69 2.34 10.62
N ILE A 67 -3.50 1.08 10.20
CA ILE A 67 -4.38 0.40 9.24
C ILE A 67 -5.01 -0.83 9.89
N PHE A 68 -6.11 -1.31 9.31
CA PHE A 68 -6.73 -2.55 9.76
C PHE A 68 -5.81 -3.75 9.51
N SER A 69 -5.80 -4.72 10.43
CA SER A 69 -4.97 -5.93 10.33
C SER A 69 -5.20 -6.70 9.02
N HIS A 70 -6.46 -6.85 8.59
CA HIS A 70 -6.78 -7.50 7.33
C HIS A 70 -6.12 -6.82 6.12
N LEU A 71 -5.97 -5.48 6.13
CA LEU A 71 -5.33 -4.75 5.03
C LEU A 71 -3.81 -5.00 5.02
N ALA A 72 -3.19 -5.08 6.19
CA ALA A 72 -1.78 -5.45 6.30
C ALA A 72 -1.55 -6.87 5.75
N GLU A 73 -2.42 -7.82 6.10
CA GLU A 73 -2.38 -9.18 5.54
C GLU A 73 -2.59 -9.21 4.02
N GLU A 74 -3.59 -8.50 3.49
CA GLU A 74 -3.83 -8.43 2.05
C GLU A 74 -2.61 -7.87 1.31
N TYR A 75 -1.95 -6.85 1.86
CA TYR A 75 -0.72 -6.30 1.30
C TYR A 75 0.45 -7.28 1.37
N LEU A 76 0.62 -8.03 2.46
CA LEU A 76 1.65 -9.06 2.57
C LEU A 76 1.42 -10.21 1.57
N ARG A 77 0.17 -10.65 1.39
CA ARG A 77 -0.20 -11.63 0.36
C ARG A 77 0.09 -11.10 -1.04
N LEU A 78 -0.10 -9.81 -1.28
CA LEU A 78 0.24 -9.17 -2.54
C LEU A 78 1.75 -9.17 -2.79
N CYS A 79 2.58 -8.88 -1.78
CA CYS A 79 4.04 -9.02 -1.89
C CYS A 79 4.45 -10.44 -2.27
N GLN A 80 3.86 -11.46 -1.62
CA GLN A 80 4.14 -12.87 -1.93
C GLN A 80 3.74 -13.22 -3.37
N LYS A 81 2.55 -12.79 -3.81
CA LYS A 81 2.06 -13.01 -5.17
C LYS A 81 2.98 -12.40 -6.24
N TYR A 82 3.55 -11.23 -5.95
CA TYR A 82 4.43 -10.49 -6.86
C TYR A 82 5.92 -10.69 -6.57
N ASN A 83 6.30 -11.71 -5.79
CA ASN A 83 7.70 -12.06 -5.54
C ASN A 83 8.31 -12.83 -6.72
N LEU A 84 8.26 -12.22 -7.91
CA LEU A 84 8.77 -12.77 -9.16
C LEU A 84 9.87 -11.83 -9.71
N PRO A 85 10.88 -12.34 -10.45
CA PRO A 85 12.00 -11.53 -10.94
C PRO A 85 11.58 -10.25 -11.67
N GLN A 86 10.54 -10.30 -12.50
CA GLN A 86 10.05 -9.17 -13.29
C GLN A 86 9.37 -8.04 -12.47
N TYR A 87 9.14 -8.26 -11.18
CA TYR A 87 8.54 -7.27 -10.27
C TYR A 87 9.50 -6.83 -9.16
N GLN A 88 10.69 -7.41 -9.05
CA GLN A 88 11.65 -7.09 -7.98
C GLN A 88 12.07 -5.63 -8.00
N ASP A 89 12.43 -5.11 -9.18
CA ASP A 89 12.79 -3.71 -9.37
C ASP A 89 11.62 -2.78 -9.00
N ARG A 90 10.39 -3.18 -9.34
CA ARG A 90 9.20 -2.40 -9.01
C ARG A 90 8.88 -2.39 -7.52
N ILE A 91 9.08 -3.51 -6.83
CA ILE A 91 8.95 -3.59 -5.38
C ILE A 91 9.98 -2.68 -4.72
N GLU A 92 11.21 -2.65 -5.23
CA GLU A 92 12.28 -1.80 -4.71
C GLU A 92 12.01 -0.30 -4.93
N ASP A 93 11.54 0.07 -6.13
CA ASP A 93 11.05 1.42 -6.43
C ASP A 93 10.03 1.87 -5.38
N ILE A 94 9.07 1.01 -5.06
CA ILE A 94 8.01 1.33 -4.11
C ILE A 94 8.54 1.38 -2.68
N SER A 95 9.44 0.47 -2.25
CA SER A 95 10.02 0.52 -0.90
C SER A 95 10.87 1.77 -0.65
N SER A 96 11.41 2.39 -1.69
CA SER A 96 12.13 3.66 -1.60
C SER A 96 11.23 4.87 -1.29
N LEU A 97 9.91 4.77 -1.52
CA LEU A 97 8.97 5.89 -1.35
C LEU A 97 8.81 6.37 0.09
N SER A 98 9.05 5.51 1.09
CA SER A 98 8.93 5.87 2.50
C SER A 98 10.17 6.59 3.06
N SER A 99 11.30 6.55 2.33
CA SER A 99 12.47 7.38 2.61
C SER A 99 12.20 8.86 2.30
N TYR A 100 11.19 9.13 1.46
CA TYR A 100 10.63 10.46 1.25
C TYR A 100 9.53 10.71 2.28
N VAL A 101 9.78 11.56 3.28
CA VAL A 101 8.81 11.94 4.33
C VAL A 101 8.12 13.26 3.96
N PRO A 102 6.99 13.28 3.23
CA PRO A 102 6.07 14.39 3.34
C PRO A 102 5.25 14.16 4.63
N GLN A 103 5.60 14.95 5.64
CA GLN A 103 4.95 15.12 6.95
C GLN A 103 3.65 14.32 7.13
N LEU A 104 3.75 13.20 7.85
CA LEU A 104 2.58 12.58 8.46
C LEU A 104 2.07 13.53 9.54
N SER A 105 1.01 14.26 9.22
CA SER A 105 0.16 14.86 10.25
C SER A 105 -0.38 13.71 11.10
N LEU A 106 0.29 13.47 12.24
CA LEU A 106 -0.30 12.75 13.36
C LEU A 106 -1.57 13.53 13.70
N LYS A 107 -2.74 12.98 13.36
CA LYS A 107 -3.99 13.49 13.92
C LYS A 107 -3.88 13.32 15.44
N LYS A 108 -3.58 14.41 16.14
CA LYS A 108 -3.86 14.54 17.57
C LYS A 108 -5.36 14.34 17.74
N GLY A 109 -5.76 13.30 18.47
CA GLY A 109 -7.17 13.03 18.72
C GLY A 109 -7.45 11.62 19.22
N ALA A 110 -6.84 11.24 20.34
CA ALA A 110 -7.34 10.22 21.26
C ALA A 110 -6.49 10.28 22.54
N ILE A 111 -6.86 11.19 23.44
CA ILE A 111 -6.59 11.03 24.86
C ILE A 111 -7.95 11.18 25.53
N LEU A 112 -8.30 10.15 26.32
CA LEU A 112 -9.46 10.09 27.20
C LEU A 112 -9.54 11.31 28.12
#